data_AF-F0J9A9-F1
#
_entry.id   AF-F0J9A9-F1
#
_cell.length_a   1.000
_cell.length_b   1.000
_cell.length_c   1.000
_cell.angle_alpha   90.00
_cell.angle_beta   90.00
_cell.angle_gamma   90.00
#
_symmetry.space_group_name_H-M   'P 1'
#
loop_
_entity.id
_entity.type
_entity.pdbx_description
1 polymer ?
#
loop_
_entity_poly.entity_id
_entity_poly.type
_entity_poly.pdbx_seq_one_letter_code
_entity_poly.pdbx_strand_id
1 'polypeptide(L)'
;MPCLSREMFFSVIFALIFVAAQCLADDSIRVSRPRGVALKHASLYDRTKNFTCFDGGKDLTYSMVNDDYCDCDDGSDEPGTSACNNGRFHCDNLGHKGQDIPSSWVNDGLCDCCDGSDEYATAAGCVNNCLELGRQAREEEAKQRELLTRGLQLQQQMASEGKQHRLDCKSKLEELRGSVEDARKARDALEAVKKQALD
;
A
#
# COMPACT_ATOMS: atom_id res chain seq x y z
N MET A 1 -42.07 -17.00 48.16
CA MET A 1 -41.23 -17.37 47.00
C MET A 1 -42.10 -17.19 45.76
N PRO A 2 -41.87 -16.18 44.91
CA PRO A 2 -42.71 -15.97 43.74
C PRO A 2 -42.40 -17.04 42.68
N CYS A 3 -43.43 -17.77 42.27
CA CYS A 3 -43.38 -18.77 41.21
C CYS A 3 -43.47 -18.04 39.87
N LEU A 4 -42.35 -17.86 39.18
CA LEU A 4 -42.36 -17.29 37.83
C LEU A 4 -43.04 -18.28 36.87
N SER A 5 -44.08 -17.81 36.17
CA SER A 5 -44.78 -18.60 35.17
C SER A 5 -43.87 -18.84 33.95
N ARG A 6 -44.10 -19.95 33.25
CA ARG A 6 -43.33 -20.35 32.06
C ARG A 6 -43.32 -19.27 30.98
N GLU A 7 -44.41 -18.52 30.85
CA GLU A 7 -44.56 -17.39 29.94
C GLU A 7 -43.65 -16.20 30.32
N MET A 8 -43.45 -15.94 31.61
CA MET A 8 -42.51 -14.90 32.05
C MET A 8 -41.06 -15.27 31.75
N PHE A 9 -40.69 -16.55 31.84
CA PHE A 9 -39.35 -17.00 31.46
C PHE A 9 -39.08 -16.81 29.96
N PHE A 10 -40.05 -17.18 29.10
CA PHE A 10 -39.90 -16.97 27.66
C PHE A 10 -39.81 -15.49 27.30
N SER A 11 -40.60 -14.63 27.95
CA SER A 11 -40.57 -13.19 27.71
C SER A 11 -39.24 -12.56 28.14
N VAL A 12 -38.67 -12.98 29.27
CA VAL A 12 -37.35 -12.51 29.74
C VAL A 12 -36.22 -13.01 28.83
N ILE A 13 -36.26 -14.26 28.39
CA ILE A 13 -35.26 -14.81 27.44
C ILE A 13 -35.34 -14.07 26.10
N PHE A 14 -36.54 -13.81 25.59
CA PHE A 14 -36.72 -13.08 24.33
C PHE A 14 -36.23 -11.62 24.45
N ALA A 15 -36.48 -10.96 25.57
CA ALA A 15 -35.96 -9.63 25.86
C ALA A 15 -34.42 -9.62 25.95
N LEU A 16 -33.81 -10.61 26.60
CA LEU A 16 -32.35 -10.74 26.69
C LEU A 16 -31.71 -11.03 25.32
N ILE A 17 -32.35 -11.84 24.48
CA ILE A 17 -31.90 -12.10 23.10
C ILE A 17 -32.01 -10.82 22.24
N PHE A 18 -33.09 -10.05 22.39
CA PHE A 18 -33.28 -8.80 21.64
C PHE A 18 -32.26 -7.72 22.05
N VAL A 19 -31.97 -7.59 23.35
CA VAL A 19 -30.92 -6.69 23.86
C VAL A 19 -29.53 -7.15 23.40
N ALA A 20 -29.24 -8.46 23.43
CA ALA A 20 -27.98 -8.98 22.90
C ALA A 20 -27.83 -8.74 21.40
N ALA A 21 -28.90 -8.88 20.62
CA ALA A 21 -28.90 -8.58 19.19
C ALA A 21 -28.66 -7.09 18.88
N GLN A 22 -29.17 -6.18 19.72
CA GLN A 22 -28.89 -4.74 19.61
C GLN A 22 -27.43 -4.40 19.96
N CYS A 23 -26.81 -5.13 20.89
CA CYS A 23 -25.39 -4.95 21.23
C CYS A 23 -24.43 -5.55 20.18
N LEU A 24 -24.91 -6.40 19.27
CA LEU A 24 -24.13 -6.95 18.15
C LEU A 24 -24.26 -6.13 16.86
N ALA A 25 -24.99 -5.01 16.89
CA ALA A 25 -24.87 -4.00 15.84
C ALA A 25 -23.49 -3.35 16.02
N ASP A 26 -22.51 -3.90 15.30
CA ASP A 26 -21.21 -3.29 15.06
C ASP A 26 -21.45 -1.97 14.31
N ASP A 27 -21.71 -0.91 15.07
CA ASP A 27 -21.70 0.44 14.55
C ASP A 27 -20.22 0.79 14.37
N SER A 28 -19.64 0.25 13.29
CA SER A 28 -18.34 0.66 12.80
C SER A 28 -18.34 2.18 12.85
N ILE A 29 -17.42 2.80 13.59
CA ILE A 29 -17.32 4.26 13.67
C ILE A 29 -17.07 4.76 12.24
N ARG A 30 -18.15 5.06 11.53
CA ARG A 30 -18.08 5.63 10.18
C ARG A 30 -17.72 7.08 10.39
N VAL A 31 -16.46 7.41 10.14
CA VAL A 31 -16.02 8.79 10.11
C VAL A 31 -16.83 9.50 9.02
N SER A 32 -17.75 10.36 9.44
CA SER A 32 -18.57 11.15 8.52
C SER A 32 -17.67 12.07 7.71
N ARG A 33 -17.71 11.93 6.39
CA ARG A 33 -16.97 12.75 5.42
C ARG A 33 -17.83 12.92 4.15
N PRO A 34 -17.58 13.95 3.34
CA PRO A 34 -18.18 14.05 2.02
C PRO A 34 -17.79 12.86 1.12
N ARG A 35 -18.62 12.60 0.12
CA ARG A 35 -18.30 11.65 -0.96
C ARG A 35 -17.02 12.09 -1.66
N GLY A 36 -16.21 11.12 -2.09
CA GLY A 36 -14.98 11.36 -2.84
C GLY A 36 -13.82 11.93 -2.03
N VAL A 37 -13.98 12.08 -0.70
CA VAL A 37 -12.89 12.48 0.21
C VAL A 37 -12.23 11.24 0.79
N ALA A 38 -10.89 11.15 0.75
CA ALA A 38 -10.14 10.08 1.42
C ALA A 38 -10.20 10.17 2.95
N LEU A 39 -10.10 9.04 3.66
CA LEU A 39 -10.30 8.99 5.13
C LEU A 39 -9.29 9.88 5.87
N LYS A 40 -8.06 9.92 5.36
CA LYS A 40 -6.98 10.79 5.84
C LYS A 40 -7.28 12.29 5.73
N HIS A 41 -8.22 12.70 4.88
CA HIS A 41 -8.61 14.09 4.65
C HIS A 41 -9.97 14.42 5.28
N ALA A 42 -10.62 13.48 5.97
CA ALA A 42 -11.95 13.69 6.55
C ALA A 42 -12.01 14.90 7.48
N SER A 43 -10.95 15.16 8.25
CA SER A 43 -10.89 16.30 9.17
C SER A 43 -10.81 17.67 8.48
N LEU A 44 -10.49 17.71 7.18
CA LEU A 44 -10.48 18.96 6.40
C LEU A 44 -11.90 19.42 6.02
N TYR A 45 -12.89 18.53 6.10
CA TYR A 45 -14.28 18.79 5.73
C TYR A 45 -15.20 18.76 6.95
N ASP A 46 -14.99 19.73 7.86
CA ASP A 46 -15.79 19.88 9.07
C ASP A 46 -17.12 20.60 8.78
N ARG A 47 -18.23 19.86 8.83
CA ARG A 47 -19.60 20.37 8.58
C ARG A 47 -20.03 21.49 9.52
N THR A 48 -19.33 21.69 10.65
CA THR A 48 -19.70 22.68 11.66
C THR A 48 -19.13 24.08 11.39
N LYS A 49 -18.27 24.21 10.37
CA LYS A 49 -17.56 25.44 10.03
C LYS A 49 -17.73 25.79 8.56
N ASN A 50 -17.32 26.99 8.20
CA ASN A 50 -17.10 27.34 6.81
C ASN A 50 -15.96 26.48 6.24
N PHE A 51 -16.03 26.24 4.93
CA PHE A 51 -15.02 25.53 4.19
C PHE A 51 -14.06 26.54 3.56
N THR A 52 -12.75 26.32 3.69
CA THR A 52 -11.73 27.16 3.06
C THR A 52 -11.04 26.33 1.99
N CYS A 53 -10.97 26.85 0.76
CA CYS A 53 -10.24 26.19 -0.33
C CYS A 53 -8.79 25.87 0.09
N PHE A 54 -8.24 24.74 -0.34
CA PHE A 54 -6.92 24.29 0.15
C PHE A 54 -5.74 25.09 -0.41
N ASP A 55 -5.95 25.83 -1.51
CA ASP A 55 -5.05 26.84 -2.04
C ASP A 55 -4.95 28.12 -1.19
N GLY A 56 -5.75 28.24 -0.13
CA GLY A 56 -5.85 29.44 0.70
C GLY A 56 -6.67 30.55 0.06
N GLY A 57 -7.50 30.20 -0.93
CA GLY A 57 -8.39 31.10 -1.64
C GLY A 57 -9.59 31.54 -0.81
N LYS A 58 -10.79 31.28 -1.33
CA LYS A 58 -12.06 31.79 -0.76
C LYS A 58 -12.52 30.95 0.42
N ASP A 59 -13.19 31.61 1.37
CA ASP A 59 -14.00 30.94 2.40
C ASP A 59 -15.44 30.79 1.89
N LEU A 60 -15.91 29.55 1.84
CA LEU A 60 -17.21 29.13 1.36
C LEU A 60 -18.08 28.65 2.52
N THR A 61 -19.40 28.75 2.36
CA THR A 61 -20.32 28.04 3.25
C THR A 61 -20.23 26.55 2.96
N TYR A 62 -20.29 25.69 3.99
CA TYR A 62 -20.16 24.24 3.80
C TYR A 62 -21.19 23.64 2.82
N SER A 63 -22.34 24.30 2.62
CA SER A 63 -23.35 23.88 1.63
C SER A 63 -22.87 23.94 0.18
N MET A 64 -21.78 24.66 -0.10
CA MET A 64 -21.13 24.70 -1.42
C MET A 64 -20.18 23.53 -1.65
N VAL A 65 -19.95 22.67 -0.64
CA VAL A 65 -19.14 21.46 -0.83
C VAL A 65 -19.99 20.39 -1.50
N ASN A 66 -19.59 19.92 -2.67
CA ASN A 66 -20.32 18.99 -3.53
C ASN A 66 -21.69 19.52 -3.95
N ASP A 67 -21.75 20.78 -4.36
CA ASP A 67 -22.98 21.41 -4.88
C ASP A 67 -23.09 21.39 -6.41
N ASP A 68 -22.15 20.72 -7.08
CA ASP A 68 -22.04 20.59 -8.54
C ASP A 68 -21.66 21.91 -9.23
N TYR A 69 -21.02 22.83 -8.50
CA TYR A 69 -20.42 24.06 -9.01
C TYR A 69 -18.98 24.20 -8.52
N CYS A 70 -18.08 24.70 -9.39
CA CYS A 70 -16.67 24.83 -9.05
C CYS A 70 -16.35 26.25 -8.54
N ASP A 71 -16.26 26.43 -7.23
CA ASP A 71 -15.97 27.68 -6.54
C ASP A 71 -14.48 27.86 -6.19
N CYS A 72 -13.75 26.77 -5.94
CA CYS A 72 -12.32 26.79 -5.66
C CYS A 72 -11.45 26.54 -6.91
N ASP A 73 -10.38 27.32 -7.07
CA ASP A 73 -9.46 27.15 -8.21
C ASP A 73 -8.68 25.83 -8.15
N ASP A 74 -8.52 25.25 -6.95
CA ASP A 74 -7.91 23.93 -6.72
C ASP A 74 -8.91 22.75 -6.76
N GLY A 75 -10.21 23.04 -6.89
CA GLY A 75 -11.29 22.07 -6.90
C GLY A 75 -11.51 21.31 -5.59
N SER A 76 -11.06 21.86 -4.46
CA SER A 76 -11.19 21.24 -3.14
C SER A 76 -12.63 21.24 -2.60
N ASP A 77 -13.50 22.07 -3.12
CA ASP A 77 -14.94 22.13 -2.81
C ASP A 77 -15.74 20.99 -3.45
N GLU A 78 -15.29 20.43 -4.57
CA GLU A 78 -16.00 19.40 -5.34
C GLU A 78 -15.27 18.03 -5.36
N PRO A 79 -14.97 17.40 -4.20
CA PRO A 79 -14.32 16.09 -4.17
C PRO A 79 -15.23 14.94 -4.65
N GLY A 80 -16.54 15.15 -4.66
CA GLY A 80 -17.58 14.15 -4.86
C GLY A 80 -18.36 14.29 -6.16
N THR A 81 -18.06 15.27 -7.00
CA THR A 81 -18.75 15.59 -8.27
C THR A 81 -17.73 15.73 -9.41
N SER A 82 -18.22 16.03 -10.63
CA SER A 82 -17.41 16.31 -11.81
C SER A 82 -17.26 17.79 -12.15
N ALA A 83 -17.72 18.70 -11.26
CA ALA A 83 -17.82 20.14 -11.56
C ALA A 83 -16.47 20.84 -11.77
N CYS A 84 -15.41 20.43 -11.06
CA CYS A 84 -14.08 21.01 -11.19
C CYS A 84 -13.16 20.20 -12.11
N ASN A 85 -12.56 20.82 -13.13
CA ASN A 85 -11.70 20.15 -14.13
C ASN A 85 -10.40 19.52 -13.56
N ASN A 86 -9.88 20.08 -12.46
CA ASN A 86 -8.70 19.59 -11.73
C ASN A 86 -9.06 18.82 -10.45
N GLY A 87 -10.35 18.58 -10.24
CA GLY A 87 -10.87 17.84 -9.09
C GLY A 87 -10.43 16.39 -9.08
N ARG A 88 -10.49 15.78 -7.90
CA ARG A 88 -10.13 14.38 -7.66
C ARG A 88 -11.20 13.71 -6.82
N PHE A 89 -11.65 12.54 -7.26
CA PHE A 89 -12.59 11.71 -6.52
C PHE A 89 -11.90 10.50 -5.92
N HIS A 90 -12.09 10.26 -4.62
CA HIS A 90 -11.55 9.09 -3.93
C HIS A 90 -12.54 7.92 -3.91
N CYS A 91 -12.21 6.84 -4.60
CA CYS A 91 -12.83 5.53 -4.41
C CYS A 91 -12.24 4.88 -3.14
N ASP A 92 -13.09 4.54 -2.17
CA ASP A 92 -12.64 3.84 -0.96
C ASP A 92 -12.21 2.40 -1.29
N ASN A 93 -12.91 1.76 -2.24
CA ASN A 93 -12.61 0.42 -2.73
C ASN A 93 -12.41 -0.59 -1.60
N LEU A 94 -13.31 -0.61 -0.61
CA LEU A 94 -13.19 -1.43 0.60
C LEU A 94 -12.95 -2.90 0.25
N GLY A 95 -11.92 -3.50 0.85
CA GLY A 95 -11.47 -4.86 0.54
C GLY A 95 -10.43 -4.96 -0.58
N HIS A 96 -10.20 -3.86 -1.29
CA HIS A 96 -9.14 -3.64 -2.28
C HIS A 96 -8.34 -2.36 -1.93
N LYS A 97 -7.57 -1.86 -2.90
CA LYS A 97 -6.77 -0.65 -2.80
C LYS A 97 -7.65 0.57 -3.12
N GLY A 98 -7.74 1.50 -2.16
CA GLY A 98 -8.32 2.83 -2.38
C GLY A 98 -7.57 3.56 -3.49
N GLN A 99 -8.30 4.27 -4.33
CA GLN A 99 -7.77 4.90 -5.53
C GLN A 99 -8.43 6.25 -5.75
N ASP A 100 -7.62 7.24 -6.12
CA ASP A 100 -8.15 8.50 -6.61
C ASP A 100 -8.32 8.40 -8.13
N ILE A 101 -9.43 8.93 -8.66
CA ILE A 101 -9.70 9.12 -10.09
C ILE A 101 -9.85 10.61 -10.42
N PRO A 102 -9.76 11.02 -11.69
CA PRO A 102 -10.14 12.37 -12.12
C PRO A 102 -11.61 12.66 -11.85
N SER A 103 -11.97 13.88 -11.47
CA SER A 103 -13.37 14.31 -11.32
C SER A 103 -14.18 14.12 -12.60
N SER A 104 -13.57 14.24 -13.78
CA SER A 104 -14.23 14.03 -15.07
C SER A 104 -14.80 12.62 -15.28
N TRP A 105 -14.38 11.65 -14.47
CA TRP A 105 -14.87 10.26 -14.51
C TRP A 105 -16.02 10.03 -13.53
N VAL A 106 -16.44 11.06 -12.79
CA VAL A 106 -17.57 10.97 -11.88
C VAL A 106 -18.86 11.19 -12.66
N ASN A 107 -19.74 10.20 -12.65
CA ASN A 107 -21.01 10.19 -13.37
C ASN A 107 -20.87 10.36 -14.90
N ASP A 108 -19.81 9.79 -15.49
CA ASP A 108 -19.59 9.82 -16.94
C ASP A 108 -20.24 8.63 -17.68
N GLY A 109 -20.82 7.69 -16.91
CA GLY A 109 -21.49 6.49 -17.40
C GLY A 109 -20.59 5.25 -17.46
N LEU A 110 -19.34 5.33 -17.01
CA LEU A 110 -18.38 4.23 -16.95
C LEU A 110 -18.02 3.89 -15.50
N CYS A 111 -17.85 2.61 -15.21
CA CYS A 111 -17.48 2.16 -13.86
C CYS A 111 -15.95 2.07 -13.72
N ASP A 112 -15.33 3.09 -13.13
CA ASP A 112 -13.89 3.17 -12.87
C ASP A 112 -13.53 2.69 -11.45
N CYS A 113 -14.35 3.03 -10.45
CA CYS A 113 -14.17 2.50 -9.10
C CYS A 113 -14.65 1.03 -9.03
N CYS A 114 -13.88 0.15 -8.37
CA CYS A 114 -14.34 -1.25 -8.18
C CYS A 114 -15.57 -1.35 -7.26
N ASP A 115 -15.83 -0.32 -6.45
CA ASP A 115 -17.01 -0.22 -5.60
C ASP A 115 -18.20 0.46 -6.29
N GLY A 116 -18.00 0.99 -7.50
CA GLY A 116 -18.99 1.72 -8.30
C GLY A 116 -19.44 3.05 -7.69
N SER A 117 -18.64 3.62 -6.77
CA SER A 117 -19.02 4.84 -6.03
C SER A 117 -18.95 6.13 -6.83
N ASP A 118 -18.25 6.10 -7.96
CA ASP A 118 -18.13 7.13 -8.99
C ASP A 118 -19.44 7.37 -9.76
N GLU A 119 -20.18 6.30 -10.06
CA GLU A 119 -21.41 6.35 -10.87
C GLU A 119 -22.68 6.37 -10.00
N TYR A 120 -22.74 7.27 -9.02
CA TYR A 120 -23.83 7.32 -8.05
C TYR A 120 -25.11 7.99 -8.58
N ALA A 121 -25.01 8.78 -9.66
CA ALA A 121 -26.12 9.53 -10.25
C ALA A 121 -26.45 9.08 -11.68
N THR A 122 -25.83 8.00 -12.19
CA THR A 122 -26.09 7.46 -13.53
C THR A 122 -26.80 6.11 -13.47
N ALA A 123 -27.27 5.65 -14.63
CA ALA A 123 -27.87 4.32 -14.79
C ALA A 123 -26.83 3.24 -15.18
N ALA A 124 -25.53 3.48 -14.95
CA ALA A 124 -24.45 2.58 -15.38
C ALA A 124 -24.53 1.18 -14.76
N GLY A 125 -25.15 1.04 -13.58
CA GLY A 125 -25.37 -0.27 -12.94
C GLY A 125 -24.08 -0.93 -12.44
N CYS A 126 -23.15 -0.12 -11.91
CA CYS A 126 -21.86 -0.60 -11.44
C CYS A 126 -21.99 -1.62 -10.30
N VAL A 127 -21.25 -2.73 -10.43
CA VAL A 127 -21.27 -3.83 -9.46
C VAL A 127 -20.01 -3.76 -8.60
N ASN A 128 -20.19 -3.80 -7.28
CA ASN A 128 -19.06 -3.85 -6.36
C ASN A 128 -18.35 -5.21 -6.45
N ASN A 129 -17.13 -5.22 -6.97
CA ASN A 129 -16.27 -6.41 -7.10
C ASN A 129 -14.94 -6.29 -6.34
N CYS A 130 -14.78 -5.28 -5.48
CA CYS A 130 -13.53 -4.98 -4.78
C CYS A 130 -12.99 -6.14 -3.96
N LEU A 131 -13.85 -6.89 -3.26
CA LEU A 131 -13.39 -8.02 -2.43
C LEU A 131 -12.68 -9.10 -3.25
N GLU A 132 -13.19 -9.37 -4.45
CA GLU A 132 -12.60 -10.37 -5.34
C GLU A 132 -11.29 -9.87 -5.94
N LEU A 133 -11.27 -8.64 -6.46
CA LEU A 133 -10.05 -8.02 -6.98
C LEU A 133 -8.97 -7.90 -5.91
N GLY A 134 -9.36 -7.55 -4.67
CA GLY A 134 -8.48 -7.52 -3.52
C GLY A 134 -7.91 -8.87 -3.15
N ARG A 135 -8.69 -9.96 -3.26
CA ARG A 135 -8.20 -11.32 -3.04
C ARG A 135 -7.13 -11.68 -4.06
N GLN A 136 -7.40 -11.45 -5.34
CA GLN A 136 -6.47 -11.75 -6.43
C GLN A 136 -5.18 -10.93 -6.31
N ALA A 137 -5.29 -9.64 -6.00
CA ALA A 137 -4.14 -8.76 -5.81
C ALA A 137 -3.22 -9.21 -4.65
N ARG A 138 -3.80 -9.63 -3.52
CA ARG A 138 -3.01 -10.15 -2.37
C ARG A 138 -2.30 -11.46 -2.70
N GLU A 139 -2.94 -12.34 -3.47
CA GLU A 139 -2.32 -13.59 -3.90
C GLU A 139 -1.13 -13.32 -4.85
N GLU A 140 -1.30 -12.42 -5.81
CA GLU A 140 -0.22 -12.03 -6.72
C GLU A 140 0.92 -11.33 -5.97
N GLU A 141 0.62 -10.40 -5.07
CA GLU A 141 1.63 -9.72 -4.25
C GLU A 141 2.41 -10.72 -3.38
N ALA A 142 1.75 -11.75 -2.83
CA ALA A 142 2.43 -12.79 -2.07
C ALA A 142 3.42 -13.58 -2.94
N LYS A 143 3.05 -13.94 -4.17
CA LYS A 143 3.93 -14.62 -5.13
C LYS A 143 5.12 -13.74 -5.50
N GLN A 144 4.88 -12.47 -5.82
CA GLN A 144 5.96 -11.52 -6.15
C GLN A 144 6.90 -11.30 -4.96
N ARG A 145 6.37 -11.14 -3.75
CA ARG A 145 7.16 -10.98 -2.53
C ARG A 145 8.04 -12.19 -2.26
N GLU A 146 7.53 -13.40 -2.47
CA GLU A 146 8.31 -14.62 -2.32
C GLU A 146 9.47 -14.67 -3.33
N LEU A 147 9.21 -14.38 -4.60
CA LEU A 147 10.25 -14.33 -5.64
C LEU A 147 11.33 -13.28 -5.31
N LEU A 148 10.93 -12.08 -4.91
CA LEU A 148 11.85 -11.02 -4.51
C LEU A 148 12.69 -11.42 -3.29
N THR A 149 12.07 -12.07 -2.30
CA THR A 149 12.77 -12.54 -1.10
C THR A 149 13.82 -13.59 -1.44
N ARG A 150 13.47 -14.58 -2.28
CA ARG A 150 14.41 -15.60 -2.76
C ARG A 150 15.55 -14.99 -3.58
N GLY A 151 15.22 -14.04 -4.47
CA GLY A 151 16.20 -13.31 -5.26
C GLY A 151 17.20 -12.53 -4.40
N LEU A 152 16.71 -11.84 -3.37
CA LEU A 152 17.54 -11.10 -2.42
C LEU A 152 18.46 -12.03 -1.62
N GLN A 153 17.97 -13.17 -1.15
CA GLN A 153 18.77 -14.17 -0.44
C GLN A 153 19.91 -14.70 -1.31
N LEU A 154 19.62 -15.05 -2.57
CA LEU A 154 20.63 -15.53 -3.51
C LEU A 154 21.65 -14.42 -3.81
N GLN A 155 21.21 -13.18 -4.02
CA GLN A 155 22.10 -12.04 -4.23
C GLN A 155 23.06 -11.87 -3.05
N GLN A 156 22.57 -11.99 -1.82
CA GLN A 156 23.38 -11.87 -0.61
C GLN A 156 24.40 -13.02 -0.50
N GLN A 157 24.01 -14.25 -0.83
CA GLN A 157 24.90 -15.41 -0.87
C GLN A 157 26.01 -15.21 -1.91
N MET A 158 25.66 -14.86 -3.16
CA MET A 158 26.65 -14.65 -4.21
C MET A 158 27.59 -13.49 -3.89
N ALA A 159 27.11 -12.44 -3.22
CA ALA A 159 27.94 -11.32 -2.77
C ALA A 159 28.95 -11.75 -1.69
N SER A 160 28.56 -12.59 -0.74
CA SER A 160 29.46 -13.09 0.32
C SER A 160 30.49 -14.09 -0.24
N GLU A 161 30.05 -15.03 -1.08
CA GLU A 161 30.91 -15.98 -1.77
C GLU A 161 31.91 -15.26 -2.69
N GLY A 162 31.44 -14.29 -3.48
CA GLY A 162 32.29 -13.47 -4.33
C GLY A 162 33.33 -12.68 -3.52
N LYS A 163 32.99 -12.19 -2.33
CA LYS A 163 33.94 -11.54 -1.42
C LYS A 163 34.98 -12.53 -0.90
N GLN A 164 34.56 -13.72 -0.49
CA GLN A 164 35.48 -14.76 0.00
C GLN A 164 36.45 -15.21 -1.10
N HIS A 165 35.93 -15.50 -2.29
CA HIS A 165 36.75 -15.93 -3.43
C HIS A 165 37.79 -14.87 -3.83
N ARG A 166 37.46 -13.58 -3.70
CA ARG A 166 38.43 -12.49 -3.90
C ARG A 166 39.54 -12.48 -2.85
N LEU A 167 39.21 -12.76 -1.58
CA LEU A 167 40.20 -12.86 -0.51
C LEU A 167 41.12 -14.08 -0.72
N ASP A 168 40.54 -15.22 -1.08
CA ASP A 168 41.28 -16.47 -1.32
C ASP A 168 42.23 -16.32 -2.52
N CYS A 169 41.75 -15.75 -3.63
CA CYS A 169 42.57 -15.48 -4.81
C CYS A 169 43.72 -14.51 -4.48
N LYS A 170 43.46 -13.48 -3.65
CA LYS A 170 44.50 -12.55 -3.19
C LYS A 170 45.56 -13.27 -2.34
N SER A 171 45.14 -14.14 -1.41
CA SER A 171 46.06 -14.92 -0.57
C SER A 171 46.96 -15.83 -1.42
N LYS A 172 46.35 -16.58 -2.35
CA LYS A 172 47.09 -17.48 -3.25
C LYS A 172 48.04 -16.74 -4.18
N LEU A 173 47.68 -15.52 -4.59
CA LEU A 173 48.54 -14.67 -5.41
C LEU A 173 49.79 -14.22 -4.64
N GLU A 174 49.68 -13.89 -3.35
CA GLU A 174 50.83 -13.57 -2.50
C GLU A 174 51.70 -14.81 -2.23
N GLU A 175 51.10 -15.98 -2.01
CA GLU A 175 51.82 -17.25 -1.87
C GLU A 175 52.64 -17.59 -3.14
N LEU A 176 52.00 -17.53 -4.32
CA LEU A 176 52.66 -17.77 -5.60
C LEU A 176 53.77 -16.74 -5.86
N ARG A 177 53.58 -15.47 -5.50
CA ARG A 177 54.64 -14.45 -5.57
C ARG A 177 55.85 -14.83 -4.72
N GLY A 178 55.62 -15.29 -3.49
CA GLY A 178 56.70 -15.79 -2.62
C GLY A 178 57.43 -16.98 -3.24
N SER A 179 56.69 -17.99 -3.70
CA SER A 179 57.26 -19.18 -4.34
C SER A 179 58.07 -18.86 -5.60
N VAL A 180 57.60 -17.92 -6.43
CA VAL A 180 58.36 -17.46 -7.61
C VAL A 180 59.66 -16.79 -7.21
N GLU A 181 59.66 -15.96 -6.16
CA GLU A 181 60.88 -15.30 -5.67
C GLU A 181 61.89 -16.30 -5.08
N ASP A 182 61.42 -17.31 -4.33
CA ASP A 182 62.28 -18.36 -3.80
C ASP A 182 62.86 -19.24 -4.91
N ALA A 183 62.05 -19.59 -5.91
CA ALA A 183 62.51 -20.35 -7.08
C ALA A 183 63.55 -19.57 -7.91
N ARG A 184 63.38 -18.24 -8.05
CA ARG A 184 64.36 -17.35 -8.69
C ARG A 184 65.69 -17.37 -7.94
N LYS A 185 65.68 -17.18 -6.62
CA LYS A 185 66.88 -17.23 -5.80
C LYS A 185 67.60 -18.57 -5.89
N ALA A 186 66.86 -19.68 -5.86
CA ALA A 186 67.42 -21.02 -5.98
C ALA A 186 68.09 -21.24 -7.36
N ARG A 187 67.43 -20.80 -8.45
CA ARG A 187 68.01 -20.83 -9.81
C ARG A 187 69.31 -20.03 -9.86
N ASP A 188 69.31 -18.81 -9.35
CA ASP A 188 70.47 -17.92 -9.42
C ASP A 188 71.65 -18.48 -8.60
N ALA A 189 71.38 -19.10 -7.45
CA ALA A 189 72.39 -19.80 -6.66
C ALA A 189 72.97 -21.03 -7.40
N LEU A 190 72.12 -21.86 -8.01
CA LEU A 190 72.55 -23.00 -8.83
C LEU A 190 73.39 -22.56 -10.03
N GLU A 191 73.01 -21.46 -10.68
CA GLU A 191 73.74 -20.91 -11.82
C GLU A 191 75.11 -20.35 -11.41
N ALA A 192 75.22 -19.72 -10.23
CA ALA A 192 76.49 -19.29 -9.67
C ALA A 192 77.43 -20.47 -9.38
N VAL A 193 76.90 -21.54 -8.75
CA VAL A 193 77.67 -22.78 -8.51
C VAL A 193 78.13 -23.42 -9.82
N LYS A 194 77.26 -23.47 -10.84
CA LYS A 194 77.61 -23.99 -12.16
C LYS A 194 78.76 -23.20 -12.81
N LYS A 195 78.75 -21.87 -12.71
CA LYS A 195 79.85 -21.02 -13.22
C LYS A 195 81.16 -21.32 -12.51
N GLN A 196 81.14 -21.42 -11.17
CA GLN A 196 82.34 -21.76 -10.38
C GLN A 196 82.91 -23.16 -10.70
N ALA A 197 82.08 -24.10 -11.15
CA ALA A 197 82.53 -25.45 -11.51
C ALA A 197 83.06 -25.58 -12.96
N LEU A 198 82.90 -24.53 -13.78
CA LEU A 198 83.37 -24.48 -15.17
C LEU A 198 84.67 -23.69 -15.34
N ASP A 199 85.10 -22.96 -14.31
CA ASP A 199 86.40 -22.26 -14.21
C ASP A 199 87.45 -23.16 -13.53
#